data_AF-A0A497TJT2-F1
#
_entry.id   AF-A0A497TJT2-F1
#
_cell.length_a   1.000
_cell.length_b   1.000
_cell.length_c   1.000
_cell.angle_alpha   90.00
_cell.angle_beta   90.00
_cell.angle_gamma   90.00
#
_symmetry.space_group_name_H-M   'P 1'
#
loop_
_entity.id
_entity.type
_entity.pdbx_description
1 polymer ?
#
loop_
_entity_poly.entity_id
_entity_poly.type
_entity_poly.pdbx_seq_one_letter_code
_entity_poly.pdbx_strand_id
1 'polypeptide(L)'
;MKPFERFPDSFWAGLAPFVVAGLIIFTSAPVTQIPFPHPVIFYLSLFFSVVVVTGVIGWSNLVEELGFDVTMPEEKPEHTWFRYIVLILIGLAFGYGMYLMTSSRPMSYLGLIPFPADFSMAEVLLSLPMSVTAVNWLVVALFEEVQRNACSFIFANWAYRRFRLAKDSAVVAGVLLGSTCFVLLHYVSWGTLFNLTNFMFGVIMASAFSLLGWTLASRYLGPLAFFEFSIVPGIVAHFIWDFLVDMHLRVMPGAFALLVLP
;
A
#
# COMPACT_ATOMS: atom_id res chain seq x y z
N MET A 1 -24.60 -7.33 -10.86
CA MET A 1 -24.13 -6.06 -10.27
C MET A 1 -22.61 -6.07 -10.31
N LYS A 2 -21.98 -4.95 -10.68
CA LYS A 2 -20.51 -4.87 -10.73
C LYS A 2 -19.92 -4.87 -9.32
N PRO A 3 -18.67 -5.28 -9.10
CA PRO A 3 -18.09 -5.42 -7.75
C PRO A 3 -18.17 -4.16 -6.89
N PHE A 4 -17.85 -3.00 -7.47
CA PHE A 4 -17.81 -1.69 -6.79
C PHE A 4 -18.64 -0.68 -7.59
N GLU A 5 -19.88 -0.42 -7.17
CA GLU A 5 -20.86 0.28 -8.02
C GLU A 5 -20.51 1.73 -8.32
N ARG A 6 -19.83 2.40 -7.38
CA ARG A 6 -19.47 3.81 -7.49
C ARG A 6 -18.17 4.06 -8.24
N PHE A 7 -17.40 3.01 -8.49
CA PHE A 7 -16.12 3.09 -9.15
C PHE A 7 -16.27 2.94 -10.67
N PRO A 8 -15.43 3.61 -11.48
CA PRO A 8 -15.41 3.41 -12.92
C PRO A 8 -14.98 1.98 -13.27
N ASP A 9 -15.22 1.58 -14.52
CA ASP A 9 -14.85 0.27 -15.08
C ASP A 9 -13.85 0.40 -16.25
N SER A 10 -13.07 1.48 -16.23
CA SER A 10 -12.07 1.81 -17.25
C SER A 10 -10.66 1.49 -16.77
N PHE A 11 -9.92 0.69 -17.55
CA PHE A 11 -8.51 0.40 -17.30
C PHE A 11 -7.68 1.68 -17.18
N TRP A 12 -7.93 2.66 -18.05
CA TRP A 12 -7.20 3.93 -18.05
C TRP A 12 -7.49 4.77 -16.81
N ALA A 13 -8.71 4.69 -16.26
CA ALA A 13 -9.03 5.37 -15.01
C ALA A 13 -8.27 4.77 -13.82
N GLY A 14 -8.05 3.45 -13.81
CA GLY A 14 -7.22 2.79 -12.79
C GLY A 14 -5.73 3.05 -12.98
N LEU A 15 -5.27 3.26 -14.21
CA LEU A 15 -3.86 3.48 -14.52
C LEU A 15 -3.42 4.94 -14.35
N ALA A 16 -4.31 5.91 -14.57
CA ALA A 16 -3.98 7.34 -14.58
C ALA A 16 -3.27 7.84 -13.30
N PRO A 17 -3.69 7.46 -12.08
CA PRO A 17 -2.98 7.87 -10.86
C PRO A 17 -1.53 7.40 -10.81
N PHE A 18 -1.27 6.14 -11.21
CA PHE A 18 0.10 5.61 -11.31
C PHE A 18 0.90 6.31 -12.40
N VAL A 19 0.31 6.62 -13.54
CA VAL A 19 1.01 7.37 -14.59
C VAL A 19 1.41 8.75 -14.10
N VAL A 20 0.55 9.46 -13.38
CA VAL A 20 0.87 10.78 -12.83
C VAL A 20 1.99 10.70 -11.78
N ALA A 21 1.89 9.78 -10.82
CA ALA A 21 2.95 9.55 -9.84
C ALA A 21 4.28 9.20 -10.51
N GLY A 22 4.23 8.25 -11.46
CA GLY A 22 5.38 7.80 -12.23
C GLY A 22 6.01 8.95 -13.01
N LEU A 23 5.24 9.75 -13.75
CA LEU A 23 5.77 10.89 -14.49
C LEU A 23 6.51 11.85 -13.57
N ILE A 24 5.95 12.22 -12.42
CA ILE A 24 6.61 13.10 -11.44
C ILE A 24 7.93 12.48 -10.96
N ILE A 25 7.92 11.20 -10.59
CA ILE A 25 9.10 10.47 -10.11
C ILE A 25 10.18 10.39 -11.21
N PHE A 26 9.82 9.92 -12.40
CA PHE A 26 10.74 9.66 -13.51
C PHE A 26 11.30 10.94 -14.14
N THR A 27 10.51 12.02 -14.25
CA THR A 27 11.03 13.29 -14.80
C THR A 27 11.85 14.08 -13.78
N SER A 28 11.69 13.81 -12.48
CA SER A 28 12.45 14.49 -11.43
C SER A 28 13.78 13.81 -11.11
N ALA A 29 13.88 12.48 -11.32
CA ALA A 29 15.10 11.71 -11.06
C ALA A 29 16.36 12.18 -11.84
N PRO A 30 16.30 12.52 -13.14
CA PRO A 30 17.49 12.93 -13.90
C PRO A 30 17.80 14.44 -13.81
N VAL A 31 16.87 15.28 -13.33
CA VAL A 31 17.00 16.74 -13.39
C VAL A 31 17.67 17.33 -12.15
N THR A 32 17.61 16.65 -11.00
CA THR A 32 17.99 17.28 -9.73
C THR A 32 19.46 17.09 -9.34
N GLN A 33 20.22 16.15 -9.92
CA GLN A 33 21.50 15.66 -9.36
C GLN A 33 21.41 15.22 -7.87
N ILE A 34 20.21 15.18 -7.30
CA ILE A 34 19.94 14.75 -5.94
C ILE A 34 19.63 13.25 -6.01
N PRO A 35 20.27 12.40 -5.21
CA PRO A 35 19.94 10.98 -5.18
C PRO A 35 18.44 10.79 -4.92
N PHE A 36 17.77 10.08 -5.83
CA PHE A 36 16.40 9.64 -5.63
C PHE A 36 16.39 8.53 -4.57
N PRO A 37 15.41 8.51 -3.65
CA PRO A 37 14.24 9.35 -3.54
C PRO A 37 14.51 10.68 -2.82
N HIS A 38 14.12 11.78 -3.46
CA HIS A 38 13.99 13.06 -2.76
C HIS A 38 12.61 13.09 -2.07
N PRO A 39 12.51 13.20 -0.73
CA PRO A 39 11.25 13.05 0.00
C PRO A 39 10.14 13.97 -0.50
N VAL A 40 10.46 15.23 -0.76
CA VAL A 40 9.49 16.20 -1.31
C VAL A 40 8.90 15.76 -2.65
N ILE A 41 9.72 15.23 -3.58
CA ILE A 41 9.23 14.75 -4.88
C ILE A 41 8.36 13.51 -4.68
N PHE A 42 8.75 12.62 -3.78
CA PHE A 42 7.97 11.43 -3.43
C PHE A 42 6.60 11.81 -2.86
N TYR A 43 6.54 12.66 -1.83
CA TYR A 43 5.28 13.17 -1.28
C TYR A 43 4.42 13.89 -2.31
N LEU A 44 5.03 14.70 -3.16
CA LEU A 44 4.33 15.41 -4.23
C LEU A 44 3.68 14.43 -5.21
N SER A 45 4.40 13.37 -5.59
CA SER A 45 3.91 12.34 -6.49
C SER A 45 2.70 11.59 -5.91
N LEU A 46 2.75 11.24 -4.63
CA LEU A 46 1.66 10.59 -3.91
C LEU A 46 0.46 11.53 -3.76
N PHE A 47 0.69 12.79 -3.41
CA PHE A 47 -0.36 13.79 -3.27
C PHE A 47 -1.14 13.98 -4.58
N PHE A 48 -0.45 14.23 -5.70
CA PHE A 48 -1.12 14.39 -6.99
C PHE A 48 -1.84 13.12 -7.43
N SER A 49 -1.27 11.96 -7.15
CA SER A 49 -1.93 10.68 -7.44
C SER A 49 -3.26 10.54 -6.70
N VAL A 50 -3.28 10.80 -5.38
CA VAL A 50 -4.51 10.75 -4.57
C VAL A 50 -5.52 11.83 -5.00
N VAL A 51 -5.07 13.02 -5.41
CA VAL A 51 -5.94 14.05 -5.98
C VAL A 51 -6.60 13.56 -7.27
N VAL A 52 -5.84 12.92 -8.16
CA VAL A 52 -6.38 12.35 -9.41
C VAL A 52 -7.38 11.23 -9.11
N VAL A 53 -7.05 10.29 -8.22
CA VAL A 53 -7.97 9.24 -7.76
C VAL A 53 -9.27 9.86 -7.24
N THR A 54 -9.15 10.87 -6.37
CA THR A 54 -10.29 11.58 -5.78
C THR A 54 -11.13 12.28 -6.84
N GLY A 55 -10.50 12.91 -7.83
CA GLY A 55 -11.19 13.56 -8.95
C GLY A 55 -11.93 12.59 -9.87
N VAL A 56 -11.41 11.37 -10.03
CA VAL A 56 -12.02 10.30 -10.84
C VAL A 56 -13.25 9.69 -10.16
N ILE A 57 -13.23 9.58 -8.82
CA ILE A 57 -14.22 8.79 -8.05
C ILE A 57 -15.21 9.68 -7.29
N GLY A 58 -14.77 10.85 -6.84
CA GLY A 58 -15.44 11.70 -5.85
C GLY A 58 -15.05 11.34 -4.42
N TRP A 59 -14.80 12.34 -3.57
CA TRP A 59 -14.32 12.16 -2.20
C TRP A 59 -15.25 11.31 -1.32
N SER A 60 -16.57 11.55 -1.38
CA SER A 60 -17.55 10.80 -0.58
C SER A 60 -17.54 9.31 -0.91
N ASN A 61 -17.44 8.98 -2.20
CA ASN A 61 -17.40 7.61 -2.68
C ASN A 61 -16.08 6.93 -2.28
N LEU A 62 -14.98 7.68 -2.27
CA LEU A 62 -13.67 7.17 -1.88
C LEU A 62 -13.64 6.81 -0.39
N VAL A 63 -14.15 7.67 0.48
CA VAL A 63 -14.18 7.43 1.93
C VAL A 63 -15.05 6.23 2.28
N GLU A 64 -16.23 6.13 1.68
CA GLU A 64 -17.20 5.06 1.94
C GLU A 64 -16.69 3.70 1.43
N GLU A 65 -16.28 3.62 0.16
CA GLU A 65 -15.95 2.33 -0.46
C GLU A 65 -14.57 1.80 -0.04
N LEU A 66 -13.63 2.67 0.35
CA LEU A 66 -12.38 2.24 0.98
C LEU A 66 -12.57 1.82 2.45
N GLY A 67 -13.76 1.98 3.02
CA GLY A 67 -14.07 1.53 4.38
C GLY A 67 -13.23 2.23 5.45
N PHE A 68 -13.12 3.55 5.33
CA PHE A 68 -12.60 4.40 6.41
C PHE A 68 -13.57 4.45 7.60
N ASP A 69 -14.87 4.39 7.32
CA ASP A 69 -15.91 4.17 8.32
C ASP A 69 -16.25 2.68 8.38
N VAL A 70 -16.15 2.08 9.56
CA VAL A 70 -16.52 0.68 9.81
C VAL A 70 -17.86 0.56 10.56
N THR A 71 -18.57 1.69 10.68
CA THR A 71 -19.91 1.79 11.24
C THR A 71 -20.93 1.56 10.14
N MET A 72 -21.74 0.51 10.29
CA MET A 72 -22.79 0.24 9.30
C MET A 72 -23.94 1.25 9.44
N PRO A 73 -24.77 1.46 8.39
CA PRO A 73 -25.85 2.47 8.39
C PRO A 73 -26.89 2.36 9.53
N GLU A 74 -26.99 1.22 10.20
CA GLU A 74 -27.92 0.97 11.32
C GLU A 74 -27.21 0.81 12.67
N GLU A 75 -25.88 0.95 12.70
CA GLU A 75 -25.08 0.80 13.90
C GLU A 75 -24.74 2.15 14.52
N LYS A 76 -24.66 2.17 15.85
CA LYS A 76 -24.17 3.34 16.56
C LYS A 76 -22.63 3.29 16.67
N PRO A 77 -21.92 4.41 16.48
CA PRO A 77 -20.46 4.46 16.61
C PRO A 77 -19.93 3.91 17.95
N GLU A 78 -20.68 4.13 19.02
CA GLU A 78 -20.37 3.63 20.38
C GLU A 78 -20.34 2.09 20.49
N HIS A 79 -20.92 1.38 19.51
CA HIS A 79 -20.92 -0.08 19.45
C HIS A 79 -19.98 -0.64 18.38
N THR A 80 -19.34 0.20 17.55
CA THR A 80 -18.51 -0.25 16.42
C THR A 80 -17.03 0.08 16.58
N TRP A 81 -16.67 0.97 17.53
CA TRP A 81 -15.28 1.37 17.77
C TRP A 81 -14.31 0.19 18.03
N PHE A 82 -14.79 -0.90 18.63
CA PHE A 82 -13.96 -2.07 18.89
C PHE A 82 -13.45 -2.73 17.59
N ARG A 83 -14.17 -2.58 16.47
CA ARG A 83 -13.72 -3.09 15.15
C ARG A 83 -12.45 -2.40 14.70
N TYR A 84 -12.32 -1.09 14.91
CA TYR A 84 -11.06 -0.39 14.63
C TYR A 84 -9.91 -0.98 15.43
N ILE A 85 -10.11 -1.30 16.71
CA ILE A 85 -9.07 -1.94 17.53
C ILE A 85 -8.67 -3.29 16.94
N VAL A 86 -9.64 -4.14 16.60
CA VAL A 86 -9.37 -5.44 15.99
C VAL A 86 -8.62 -5.29 14.67
N LEU A 87 -9.06 -4.39 13.79
CA LEU A 87 -8.43 -4.11 12.50
C LEU A 87 -7.00 -3.55 12.66
N ILE A 88 -6.78 -2.65 13.61
CA ILE A 88 -5.46 -2.12 13.96
C ILE A 88 -4.56 -3.26 14.47
N LEU A 89 -5.04 -4.13 15.35
CA LEU A 89 -4.27 -5.27 15.86
C LEU A 89 -3.92 -6.27 14.75
N ILE A 90 -4.84 -6.53 13.82
CA ILE A 90 -4.58 -7.35 12.63
C ILE A 90 -3.48 -6.71 11.78
N GLY A 91 -3.58 -5.41 11.50
CA GLY A 91 -2.56 -4.67 10.74
C GLY A 91 -1.20 -4.70 11.42
N LEU A 92 -1.15 -4.44 12.74
CA LEU A 92 0.08 -4.50 13.55
C LEU A 92 0.74 -5.88 13.47
N ALA A 93 -0.03 -6.94 13.72
CA ALA A 93 0.48 -8.31 13.70
C ALA A 93 0.97 -8.71 12.30
N PHE A 94 0.24 -8.31 11.26
CA PHE A 94 0.62 -8.62 9.88
C PHE A 94 1.86 -7.86 9.43
N GLY A 95 1.91 -6.53 9.63
CA GLY A 95 3.06 -5.69 9.27
C GLY A 95 4.34 -6.15 9.97
N TYR A 96 4.26 -6.42 11.28
CA TYR A 96 5.37 -6.97 12.05
C TYR A 96 5.79 -8.37 11.56
N GLY A 97 4.82 -9.26 11.30
CA GLY A 97 5.08 -10.59 10.77
C GLY A 97 5.78 -10.56 9.41
N MET A 98 5.33 -9.68 8.50
CA MET A 98 5.96 -9.44 7.21
C MET A 98 7.39 -8.95 7.37
N TYR A 99 7.62 -7.93 8.22
CA TYR A 99 8.97 -7.45 8.52
C TYR A 99 9.87 -8.59 8.99
N LEU A 100 9.44 -9.37 10.00
CA LEU A 100 10.21 -10.51 10.50
C LEU A 100 10.52 -11.57 9.44
N MET A 101 9.56 -11.87 8.57
CA MET A 101 9.77 -12.82 7.47
C MET A 101 10.86 -12.31 6.54
N THR A 102 10.79 -11.05 6.12
CA THR A 102 11.77 -10.46 5.19
C THR A 102 13.14 -10.23 5.81
N SER A 103 13.21 -10.03 7.12
CA SER A 103 14.46 -9.89 7.86
C SER A 103 14.98 -11.21 8.44
N SER A 104 14.40 -12.35 8.05
CA SER A 104 14.85 -13.67 8.50
C SER A 104 15.96 -14.22 7.60
N ARG A 105 16.89 -15.00 8.19
CA ARG A 105 18.01 -15.66 7.47
C ARG A 105 17.63 -16.29 6.14
N PRO A 106 16.57 -17.11 6.07
CA PRO A 106 16.22 -17.76 4.83
C PRO A 106 15.86 -16.77 3.71
N MET A 107 15.24 -15.63 4.03
CA MET A 107 14.83 -14.63 3.05
C MET A 107 15.98 -13.69 2.68
N SER A 108 16.87 -13.37 3.63
CA SER A 108 18.06 -12.57 3.37
C SER A 108 19.05 -13.30 2.45
N TYR A 109 19.21 -14.62 2.59
CA TYR A 109 20.01 -15.44 1.66
C TYR A 109 19.47 -15.43 0.21
N LEU A 110 18.17 -15.17 0.03
CA LEU A 110 17.56 -15.05 -1.28
C LEU A 110 17.73 -13.65 -1.90
N GLY A 111 18.35 -12.70 -1.18
CA GLY A 111 18.57 -11.33 -1.64
C GLY A 111 17.28 -10.54 -1.86
N LEU A 112 16.21 -10.90 -1.13
CA LEU A 112 14.89 -10.31 -1.30
C LEU A 112 14.80 -8.94 -0.63
N ILE A 113 14.71 -7.90 -1.45
CA ILE A 113 14.52 -6.51 -1.01
C ILE A 113 13.22 -6.01 -1.68
N PRO A 114 12.05 -6.21 -1.04
CA PRO A 114 10.76 -5.99 -1.70
C PRO A 114 10.44 -4.51 -1.95
N PHE A 115 10.91 -3.60 -1.10
CA PHE A 115 10.58 -2.17 -1.19
C PHE A 115 11.79 -1.27 -0.86
N PRO A 116 12.84 -1.27 -1.70
CA PRO A 116 14.02 -0.41 -1.50
C PRO A 116 13.69 1.09 -1.48
N ALA A 117 12.53 1.54 -1.98
CA ALA A 117 12.12 2.94 -1.81
C ALA A 117 11.92 3.30 -0.33
N ASP A 118 11.36 2.39 0.47
CA ASP A 118 11.17 2.56 1.91
C ASP A 118 12.52 2.71 2.59
N PHE A 119 13.50 1.88 2.21
CA PHE A 119 14.87 1.96 2.72
C PHE A 119 15.53 3.30 2.34
N SER A 120 15.43 3.72 1.08
CA SER A 120 16.05 4.96 0.64
C SER A 120 15.35 6.21 1.21
N MET A 121 14.03 6.18 1.38
CA MET A 121 13.28 7.23 2.08
C MET A 121 13.66 7.28 3.56
N ALA A 122 13.78 6.11 4.22
CA ALA A 122 14.24 6.00 5.60
C ALA A 122 15.62 6.59 5.79
N GLU A 123 16.59 6.29 4.92
CA GLU A 123 17.93 6.87 4.96
C GLU A 123 17.92 8.40 4.98
N VAL A 124 17.07 9.04 4.16
CA VAL A 124 16.94 10.50 4.15
C VAL A 124 16.30 11.02 5.44
N LEU A 125 15.34 10.27 5.98
CA LEU A 125 14.60 10.61 7.20
C LEU A 125 15.40 10.35 8.49
N LEU A 126 16.52 9.62 8.46
CA LEU A 126 17.36 9.33 9.64
C LEU A 126 17.80 10.58 10.40
N SER A 127 17.99 11.70 9.67
CA SER A 127 18.39 13.00 10.22
C SER A 127 17.30 13.68 11.07
N LEU A 128 16.05 13.23 10.97
CA LEU A 128 14.91 13.79 11.69
C LEU A 128 14.62 13.01 12.99
N PRO A 129 14.02 13.66 14.00
CA PRO A 129 13.55 12.99 15.21
C PRO A 129 12.55 11.87 14.89
N MET A 130 12.57 10.81 15.70
CA MET A 130 11.70 9.63 15.53
C MET A 130 10.21 9.98 15.45
N SER A 131 9.75 10.93 16.27
CA SER A 131 8.35 11.36 16.24
C SER A 131 7.96 11.96 14.89
N VAL A 132 8.89 12.65 14.22
CA VAL A 132 8.69 13.23 12.89
C VAL A 132 8.70 12.13 11.84
N THR A 133 9.61 11.16 11.90
CA THR A 133 9.65 10.06 10.92
C THR A 133 8.45 9.13 11.02
N ALA A 134 7.97 8.84 12.24
CA ALA A 134 6.74 8.10 12.45
C ALA A 134 5.52 8.75 11.78
N VAL A 135 5.38 10.08 11.90
CA VAL A 135 4.30 10.82 11.20
C VAL A 135 4.48 10.74 9.69
N ASN A 136 5.70 10.86 9.19
CA ASN A 136 5.99 10.74 7.76
C ASN A 136 5.59 9.36 7.22
N TRP A 137 5.92 8.27 7.92
CA TRP A 137 5.54 6.92 7.51
C TRP A 137 4.04 6.68 7.56
N LEU A 138 3.35 7.22 8.55
CA LEU A 138 1.89 7.15 8.58
C LEU A 138 1.26 7.85 7.37
N VAL A 139 1.81 9.00 6.97
CA VAL A 139 1.35 9.72 5.77
C VAL A 139 1.66 8.93 4.50
N VAL A 140 2.87 8.37 4.36
CA VAL A 140 3.21 7.51 3.20
C VAL A 140 2.23 6.34 3.10
N ALA A 141 2.12 5.55 4.16
CA ALA A 141 1.22 4.40 4.21
C ALA A 141 -0.22 4.80 3.86
N LEU A 142 -0.75 5.87 4.44
CA LEU A 142 -2.11 6.35 4.14
C LEU A 142 -2.30 6.64 2.64
N PHE A 143 -1.41 7.41 2.03
CA PHE A 143 -1.57 7.84 0.65
C PHE A 143 -1.36 6.69 -0.34
N GLU A 144 -0.37 5.84 -0.09
CA GLU A 144 -0.08 4.68 -0.94
C GLU A 144 -1.19 3.63 -0.86
N GLU A 145 -1.74 3.37 0.32
CA GLU A 145 -2.88 2.47 0.46
C GLU A 145 -4.13 3.02 -0.24
N VAL A 146 -4.40 4.34 -0.13
CA VAL A 146 -5.54 4.96 -0.82
C VAL A 146 -5.37 4.84 -2.33
N GLN A 147 -4.21 5.20 -2.86
CA GLN A 147 -3.92 5.08 -4.28
C GLN A 147 -4.09 3.63 -4.75
N ARG A 148 -3.45 2.68 -4.08
CA ARG A 148 -3.40 1.29 -4.51
C ARG A 148 -4.76 0.61 -4.45
N ASN A 149 -5.49 0.75 -3.34
CA ASN A 149 -6.78 0.09 -3.19
C ASN A 149 -7.84 0.73 -4.10
N ALA A 150 -7.87 2.05 -4.22
CA ALA A 150 -8.83 2.71 -5.10
C ALA A 150 -8.64 2.29 -6.57
N CYS A 151 -7.39 2.25 -7.05
CA CYS A 151 -7.11 1.79 -8.40
C CYS A 151 -7.40 0.29 -8.57
N SER A 152 -7.15 -0.53 -7.53
CA SER A 152 -7.49 -1.97 -7.54
C SER A 152 -8.98 -2.20 -7.75
N PHE A 153 -9.84 -1.37 -7.16
CA PHE A 153 -11.30 -1.47 -7.34
C PHE A 153 -11.74 -1.08 -8.75
N ILE A 154 -11.11 -0.07 -9.35
CA ILE A 154 -11.33 0.29 -10.76
C ILE A 154 -10.90 -0.87 -11.67
N PHE A 155 -9.72 -1.46 -11.42
CA PHE A 155 -9.25 -2.62 -12.19
C PHE A 155 -10.13 -3.84 -11.99
N ALA A 156 -10.68 -4.07 -10.80
CA ALA A 156 -11.63 -5.14 -10.54
C ALA A 156 -12.92 -4.97 -11.36
N ASN A 157 -13.48 -3.76 -11.40
CA ASN A 157 -14.63 -3.45 -12.25
C ASN A 157 -14.33 -3.64 -13.73
N TRP A 158 -13.17 -3.18 -14.19
CA TRP A 158 -12.72 -3.38 -15.56
C TRP A 158 -12.58 -4.87 -15.90
N ALA A 159 -11.93 -5.65 -15.03
CA ALA A 159 -11.72 -7.09 -15.23
C ALA A 159 -13.05 -7.86 -15.22
N TYR A 160 -13.95 -7.52 -14.30
CA TYR A 160 -15.31 -8.05 -14.23
C TYR A 160 -16.05 -7.81 -15.55
N ARG A 161 -16.04 -6.58 -16.08
CA ARG A 161 -16.74 -6.23 -17.32
C ARG A 161 -16.08 -6.84 -18.55
N ARG A 162 -14.74 -6.74 -18.65
CA ARG A 162 -13.97 -7.10 -19.85
C ARG A 162 -13.85 -8.61 -20.06
N PHE A 163 -13.70 -9.36 -18.97
CA PHE A 163 -13.47 -10.80 -18.98
C PHE A 163 -14.62 -11.61 -18.38
N ARG A 164 -15.67 -10.95 -17.88
CA ARG A 164 -16.86 -11.60 -17.27
C ARG A 164 -16.50 -12.51 -16.09
N LEU A 165 -15.50 -12.11 -15.31
CA LEU A 165 -15.06 -12.86 -14.14
C LEU A 165 -16.14 -12.86 -13.04
N ALA A 166 -16.12 -13.89 -12.19
CA ALA A 166 -16.85 -13.84 -10.92
C ALA A 166 -16.34 -12.68 -10.04
N LYS A 167 -17.18 -12.17 -9.13
CA LYS A 167 -16.87 -10.98 -8.30
C LYS A 167 -15.54 -11.15 -7.57
N ASP A 168 -15.33 -12.25 -6.87
CA ASP A 168 -14.12 -12.49 -6.09
C ASP A 168 -12.88 -12.60 -6.98
N SER A 169 -13.00 -13.30 -8.12
CA SER A 169 -11.91 -13.40 -9.10
C SER A 169 -11.55 -12.04 -9.70
N ALA A 170 -12.55 -11.17 -9.93
CA ALA A 170 -12.34 -9.82 -10.41
C ALA A 170 -11.63 -8.95 -9.36
N VAL A 171 -12.00 -9.06 -8.08
CA VAL A 171 -11.32 -8.38 -6.97
C VAL A 171 -9.85 -8.79 -6.90
N VAL A 172 -9.57 -10.10 -6.91
CA VAL A 172 -8.18 -10.61 -6.89
C VAL A 172 -7.39 -10.10 -8.10
N ALA A 173 -7.97 -10.14 -9.30
CA ALA A 173 -7.32 -9.61 -10.51
C ALA A 173 -7.06 -8.09 -10.39
N GLY A 174 -8.00 -7.34 -9.83
CA GLY A 174 -7.86 -5.90 -9.59
C GLY A 174 -6.73 -5.58 -8.62
N VAL A 175 -6.67 -6.30 -7.50
CA VAL A 175 -5.59 -6.17 -6.49
C VAL A 175 -4.23 -6.50 -7.10
N LEU A 176 -4.13 -7.57 -7.88
CA LEU A 176 -2.88 -7.94 -8.55
C LEU A 176 -2.41 -6.84 -9.53
N LEU A 177 -3.32 -6.29 -10.34
CA LEU A 177 -2.99 -5.20 -11.27
C LEU A 177 -2.59 -3.92 -10.53
N GLY A 178 -3.36 -3.52 -9.51
CA GLY A 178 -3.05 -2.36 -8.68
C GLY A 178 -1.69 -2.49 -7.99
N SER A 179 -1.40 -3.66 -7.43
CA SER A 179 -0.12 -3.97 -6.77
C SER A 179 1.05 -4.01 -7.76
N THR A 180 0.82 -4.53 -8.97
CA THR A 180 1.81 -4.50 -10.05
C THR A 180 2.17 -3.06 -10.43
N CYS A 181 1.17 -2.21 -10.68
CA CYS A 181 1.40 -0.80 -10.99
C CYS A 181 2.08 -0.06 -9.84
N PHE A 182 1.69 -0.35 -8.60
CA PHE A 182 2.30 0.20 -7.40
C PHE A 182 3.79 -0.14 -7.30
N VAL A 183 4.16 -1.43 -7.38
CA VAL A 183 5.56 -1.87 -7.30
C VAL A 183 6.38 -1.32 -8.48
N LEU A 184 5.79 -1.15 -9.66
CA LEU A 184 6.47 -0.50 -10.79
C LEU A 184 6.85 0.97 -10.52
N LEU A 185 6.10 1.71 -9.69
CA LEU A 185 6.50 3.07 -9.28
C LEU A 185 7.82 3.07 -8.49
N HIS A 186 8.10 1.96 -7.81
CA HIS A 186 9.30 1.81 -6.98
C HIS A 186 10.52 1.45 -7.82
N TYR A 187 10.38 1.17 -9.12
CA TYR A 187 11.46 0.71 -10.00
C TYR A 187 12.71 1.61 -9.94
N VAL A 188 12.51 2.93 -9.87
CA VAL A 188 13.62 3.90 -9.76
C VAL A 188 14.48 3.69 -8.51
N SER A 189 13.88 3.25 -7.40
CA SER A 189 14.58 2.99 -6.13
C SER A 189 15.32 1.65 -6.15
N TRP A 190 15.02 0.76 -7.10
CA TRP A 190 15.68 -0.54 -7.23
C TRP A 190 17.00 -0.39 -7.98
N GLY A 191 17.12 0.59 -8.88
CA GLY A 191 18.34 0.82 -9.66
C GLY A 191 18.85 -0.47 -10.31
N THR A 192 20.13 -0.79 -10.06
CA THR A 192 20.77 -2.01 -10.56
C THR A 192 20.41 -3.29 -9.80
N LEU A 193 19.73 -3.18 -8.65
CA LEU A 193 19.30 -4.31 -7.83
C LEU A 193 17.99 -4.93 -8.34
N PHE A 194 17.40 -4.38 -9.40
CA PHE A 194 16.15 -4.89 -9.93
C PHE A 194 16.30 -6.30 -10.49
N ASN A 195 15.46 -7.21 -10.00
CA ASN A 195 15.29 -8.55 -10.57
C ASN A 195 13.84 -9.01 -10.44
N LEU A 196 13.47 -9.98 -11.29
CA LEU A 196 12.10 -10.49 -11.37
C LEU A 196 11.64 -11.11 -10.04
N THR A 197 12.52 -11.76 -9.29
CA THR A 197 12.18 -12.40 -8.01
C THR A 197 11.75 -11.37 -6.98
N ASN A 198 12.54 -10.31 -6.82
CA ASN A 198 12.18 -9.20 -5.93
C ASN A 198 10.85 -8.59 -6.39
N PHE A 199 10.68 -8.38 -7.71
CA PHE A 199 9.48 -7.75 -8.27
C PHE A 199 8.23 -8.54 -7.92
N MET A 200 8.26 -9.84 -8.19
CA MET A 200 7.17 -10.75 -7.85
C MET A 200 6.92 -10.77 -6.35
N PHE A 201 7.96 -10.75 -5.53
CA PHE A 201 7.83 -10.72 -4.09
C PHE A 201 7.18 -9.43 -3.58
N GLY A 202 7.59 -8.26 -4.08
CA GLY A 202 6.96 -6.97 -3.79
C GLY A 202 5.48 -6.95 -4.21
N VAL A 203 5.14 -7.51 -5.36
CA VAL A 203 3.73 -7.60 -5.82
C VAL A 203 2.91 -8.48 -4.89
N ILE A 204 3.44 -9.62 -4.45
CA ILE A 204 2.78 -10.52 -3.49
C ILE A 204 2.56 -9.79 -2.16
N MET A 205 3.57 -9.08 -1.66
CA MET A 205 3.47 -8.29 -0.43
C MET A 205 2.41 -7.19 -0.51
N ALA A 206 2.45 -6.34 -1.54
CA ALA A 206 1.48 -5.28 -1.74
C ALA A 206 0.05 -5.83 -1.95
N SER A 207 -0.07 -6.97 -2.63
CA SER A 207 -1.35 -7.66 -2.76
C SER A 207 -1.86 -8.15 -1.41
N ALA A 208 -0.99 -8.69 -0.56
CA ALA A 208 -1.36 -9.16 0.76
C ALA A 208 -1.84 -8.02 1.67
N PHE A 209 -1.14 -6.88 1.69
CA PHE A 209 -1.59 -5.68 2.42
C PHE A 209 -2.97 -5.20 1.95
N SER A 210 -3.22 -5.21 0.64
CA SER A 210 -4.54 -4.87 0.10
C SER A 210 -5.59 -5.91 0.52
N LEU A 211 -5.27 -7.19 0.45
CA LEU A 211 -6.18 -8.28 0.79
C LEU A 211 -6.56 -8.34 2.27
N LEU A 212 -5.75 -7.72 3.16
CA LEU A 212 -6.09 -7.59 4.58
C LEU A 212 -7.41 -6.86 4.80
N GLY A 213 -7.82 -5.97 3.90
CA GLY A 213 -9.06 -5.23 4.07
C GLY A 213 -10.32 -6.10 4.06
N TRP A 214 -10.22 -7.35 3.59
CA TRP A 214 -11.31 -8.33 3.65
C TRP A 214 -11.16 -9.33 4.81
N THR A 215 -10.22 -9.13 5.74
CA THR A 215 -9.95 -10.11 6.83
C THR A 215 -11.18 -10.37 7.70
N LEU A 216 -12.06 -9.38 7.85
CA LEU A 216 -13.31 -9.51 8.60
C LEU A 216 -14.54 -9.83 7.73
N ALA A 217 -14.38 -9.99 6.41
CA ALA A 217 -15.45 -10.24 5.44
C ALA A 217 -15.90 -11.70 5.41
N SER A 218 -16.14 -12.28 6.59
CA SER A 218 -16.55 -13.67 6.76
C SER A 218 -17.67 -13.81 7.77
N ARG A 219 -18.75 -14.49 7.35
CA ARG A 219 -19.91 -14.82 8.20
C ARG A 219 -19.56 -15.71 9.39
N TYR A 220 -18.40 -16.38 9.34
CA TYR A 220 -17.94 -17.28 10.40
C TYR A 220 -17.34 -16.54 11.60
N LEU A 221 -17.15 -15.21 11.50
CA LEU A 221 -16.60 -14.37 12.56
C LEU A 221 -17.65 -13.81 13.54
N GLY A 222 -18.93 -14.12 13.33
CA GLY A 222 -20.01 -13.74 14.23
C GLY A 222 -20.07 -12.22 14.47
N PRO A 223 -20.05 -11.73 15.72
CA PRO A 223 -20.09 -10.29 16.03
C PRO A 223 -18.90 -9.48 15.49
N LEU A 224 -17.80 -10.14 15.12
CA LEU A 224 -16.62 -9.52 14.52
C LEU A 224 -16.73 -9.40 13.00
N ALA A 225 -17.75 -10.02 12.38
CA ALA A 225 -17.92 -9.98 10.93
C ALA A 225 -18.19 -8.55 10.47
N PHE A 226 -17.41 -8.12 9.49
CA PHE A 226 -17.57 -6.88 8.77
C PHE A 226 -17.50 -7.23 7.28
N PHE A 227 -18.65 -7.26 6.62
CA PHE A 227 -18.80 -7.81 5.26
C PHE A 227 -18.32 -6.85 4.16
N GLU A 228 -17.83 -5.69 4.56
CA GLU A 228 -17.29 -4.66 3.68
C GLU A 228 -15.76 -4.66 3.77
N PHE A 229 -15.13 -4.08 2.76
CA PHE A 229 -13.71 -3.84 2.79
C PHE A 229 -13.38 -2.74 3.79
N SER A 230 -12.28 -2.85 4.54
CA SER A 230 -11.71 -1.74 5.30
C SER A 230 -10.24 -1.55 4.96
N ILE A 231 -9.84 -0.32 4.65
CA ILE A 231 -8.45 0.04 4.35
C ILE A 231 -7.56 0.08 5.60
N VAL A 232 -8.16 0.19 6.79
CA VAL A 232 -7.46 0.36 8.09
C VAL A 232 -6.35 -0.67 8.34
N PRO A 233 -6.59 -2.00 8.25
CA PRO A 233 -5.53 -2.98 8.49
C PRO A 233 -4.39 -2.89 7.47
N GLY A 234 -4.67 -2.50 6.22
CA GLY A 234 -3.66 -2.25 5.20
C GLY A 234 -2.76 -1.06 5.57
N ILE A 235 -3.36 0.07 5.95
CA ILE A 235 -2.62 1.29 6.38
C ILE A 235 -1.72 0.97 7.57
N VAL A 236 -2.26 0.27 8.57
CA VAL A 236 -1.50 -0.04 9.79
C VAL A 236 -0.37 -1.04 9.49
N ALA A 237 -0.62 -2.07 8.68
CA ALA A 237 0.41 -3.03 8.30
C ALA A 237 1.56 -2.38 7.53
N HIS A 238 1.22 -1.50 6.59
CA HIS A 238 2.18 -0.74 5.80
C HIS A 238 2.98 0.23 6.68
N PHE A 239 2.31 1.03 7.51
CA PHE A 239 2.98 1.95 8.44
C PHE A 239 3.98 1.23 9.34
N ILE A 240 3.59 0.08 9.91
CA ILE A 240 4.45 -0.68 10.82
C ILE A 240 5.62 -1.29 10.07
N TRP A 241 5.41 -1.77 8.85
CA TRP A 241 6.49 -2.21 7.98
C TRP A 241 7.54 -1.09 7.77
N ASP A 242 7.11 0.08 7.30
CA ASP A 242 7.99 1.23 7.05
C ASP A 242 8.73 1.67 8.31
N PHE A 243 7.98 1.76 9.42
CA PHE A 243 8.52 2.19 10.70
C PHE A 243 9.60 1.22 11.22
N LEU A 244 9.40 -0.08 11.05
CA LEU A 244 10.38 -1.09 11.46
C LEU A 244 11.63 -1.08 10.57
N VAL A 245 11.47 -0.82 9.27
CA VAL A 245 12.59 -0.59 8.34
C VAL A 245 13.40 0.65 8.75
N ASP A 246 12.75 1.78 9.06
CA ASP A 246 13.42 2.98 9.58
C ASP A 246 14.14 2.71 10.90
N MET A 247 13.48 2.05 11.84
CA MET A 247 14.09 1.65 13.12
C MET A 247 15.32 0.77 12.91
N HIS A 248 15.29 -0.17 11.96
CA HIS A 248 16.43 -1.00 11.62
C HIS A 248 17.60 -0.16 11.10
N LEU A 249 17.34 0.74 10.15
CA LEU A 249 18.36 1.62 9.54
C LEU A 249 18.97 2.60 10.53
N ARG A 250 18.23 3.02 11.55
CA ARG A 250 18.77 3.87 12.62
C ARG A 250 19.77 3.15 13.52
N VAL A 251 19.64 1.83 13.65
CA VAL A 251 20.60 0.99 14.40
C VAL A 251 21.77 0.58 13.52
N MET A 252 21.50 0.24 12.24
CA MET A 252 22.50 -0.15 11.27
C MET A 252 22.29 0.60 9.94
N PRO A 253 22.91 1.79 9.76
CA PRO A 253 22.71 2.60 8.56
C PRO A 253 23.55 2.13 7.35
N GLY A 254 23.08 2.45 6.15
CA GLY A 254 23.80 2.28 4.88
C GLY A 254 23.69 0.88 4.26
N ALA A 255 24.48 0.62 3.21
CA ALA A 255 24.44 -0.64 2.44
C ALA A 255 24.66 -1.92 3.28
N PHE A 256 25.25 -1.79 4.47
CA PHE A 256 25.34 -2.89 5.43
C PHE A 256 23.98 -3.33 5.98
N ALA A 257 22.99 -2.44 6.09
CA ALA A 257 21.62 -2.79 6.49
C ALA A 257 20.97 -3.78 5.52
N LEU A 258 21.25 -3.62 4.22
CA LEU A 258 20.74 -4.51 3.15
C LEU A 258 21.48 -5.85 3.12
N LEU A 259 22.72 -5.91 3.64
CA LEU A 259 23.57 -7.11 3.68
C LEU A 259 23.48 -7.87 5.01
N VAL A 260 22.89 -7.27 6.03
CA VAL A 260 22.84 -7.78 7.42
C VAL A 260 21.38 -7.95 7.88
N LEU A 261 20.41 -8.05 6.95
CA LEU A 261 19.21 -8.84 7.27
C LEU A 261 19.75 -10.22 7.69
N PRO A 262 19.69 -10.56 8.99
CA PRO A 262 20.47 -11.66 9.55
C PRO A 262 20.18 -12.97 8.83
#